data_AF-A0A0N4Z0T8-F1
#
_entry.id   AF-A0A0N4Z0T8-F1
#
_cell.length_a   1.000
_cell.length_b   1.000
_cell.length_c   1.000
_cell.angle_alpha   90.00
_cell.angle_beta   90.00
_cell.angle_gamma   90.00
#
_symmetry.space_group_name_H-M   'P 1'
#
loop_
_entity.id
_entity.type
_entity.pdbx_description
1 polymer ?
#
loop_
_entity_poly.entity_id
_entity_poly.type
_entity_poly.pdbx_seq_one_letter_code
_entity_poly.pdbx_strand_id
1 'polypeptide(L)' 'MASKEDLRKLYDANDTDKNGSLNFDEASKAIATVKENLKDAANFENDFKKLAPSGEISFEDFCKLFKGF' A
#
# COMPACT_ATOMS: atom_id res chain seq x y z
N MET A 1 -2.75 15.29 3.06
CA MET A 1 -3.23 14.47 1.93
C MET A 1 -1.98 13.91 1.26
N ALA A 2 -1.80 12.59 1.25
CA ALA A 2 -0.70 11.97 0.53
C ALA A 2 -1.02 12.01 -0.98
N SER A 3 -0.16 12.64 -1.77
CA SER A 3 -0.33 12.69 -3.22
C SER A 3 0.07 11.36 -3.86
N LYS A 4 -0.35 11.12 -5.12
CA LYS A 4 0.06 9.91 -5.86
C LYS A 4 1.58 9.76 -5.89
N GLU A 5 2.30 10.88 -5.96
CA GLU A 5 3.77 10.91 -5.93
C GLU A 5 4.36 10.50 -4.58
N ASP A 6 3.78 10.92 -3.46
CA ASP A 6 4.20 10.49 -2.12
C ASP A 6 3.96 8.98 -1.94
N LEU A 7 2.79 8.51 -2.36
CA LEU A 7 2.50 7.08 -2.35
C LEU A 7 3.44 6.31 -3.27
N ARG A 8 3.79 6.86 -4.44
CA ARG A 8 4.73 6.22 -5.38
C ARG A 8 6.13 6.12 -4.79
N LYS A 9 6.62 7.18 -4.13
CA LYS A 9 7.92 7.17 -3.45
C LYS A 9 7.92 6.18 -2.29
N LEU A 10 6.85 6.16 -1.50
CA LEU A 10 6.71 5.22 -0.39
C LEU A 10 6.66 3.78 -0.89
N TYR A 11 5.89 3.55 -1.96
CA TYR A 11 5.77 2.27 -2.62
C TYR A 11 7.13 1.80 -3.13
N ASP A 12 7.80 2.60 -3.96
CA ASP A 12 9.12 2.28 -4.52
C ASP A 12 10.19 2.08 -3.42
N ALA A 13 10.10 2.83 -2.32
CA ALA A 13 11.00 2.67 -1.18
C ALA A 13 10.77 1.38 -0.39
N ASN A 14 9.58 0.80 -0.44
CA ASN A 14 9.25 -0.46 0.25
C ASN A 14 9.29 -1.68 -0.68
N ASP A 15 9.14 -1.47 -2.00
CA ASP A 15 9.25 -2.46 -3.08
C ASP A 15 10.72 -2.89 -3.24
N THR A 16 11.17 -3.72 -2.31
CA THR A 16 12.57 -4.13 -2.17
C THR A 16 12.96 -5.06 -3.31
N ASP A 17 12.01 -5.87 -3.77
CA ASP A 17 12.20 -6.81 -4.88
C ASP A 17 12.19 -6.11 -6.26
N LYS A 18 11.75 -4.85 -6.34
CA LYS A 18 11.59 -4.11 -7.60
C LYS A 18 10.71 -4.84 -8.63
N ASN A 19 9.81 -5.68 -8.16
CA ASN A 19 8.77 -6.33 -8.96
C ASN A 19 7.66 -5.34 -9.34
N GLY A 20 7.63 -4.15 -8.72
CA GLY A 20 6.60 -3.15 -8.92
C GLY A 20 5.26 -3.55 -8.30
N SER A 21 5.26 -4.46 -7.32
CA SER A 21 4.11 -4.96 -6.55
C SER A 21 4.50 -5.20 -5.10
N LEU A 22 3.83 -4.55 -4.15
CA LEU A 22 4.13 -4.78 -2.73
C LEU A 22 3.50 -6.09 -2.26
N ASN A 23 4.29 -7.00 -1.71
CA ASN A 23 3.73 -8.12 -0.98
C ASN A 23 3.15 -7.67 0.38
N PHE A 24 2.50 -8.59 1.10
CA PHE A 24 1.87 -8.25 2.39
C PHE A 24 2.86 -7.66 3.41
N ASP A 25 4.09 -8.15 3.47
CA ASP A 25 5.11 -7.67 4.42
C ASP A 25 5.58 -6.26 4.05
N GLU A 26 5.85 -6.02 2.77
CA GLU A 26 6.28 -4.71 2.25
C GLU A 26 5.15 -3.67 2.36
N ALA A 27 3.93 -4.05 2.02
CA ALA A 27 2.76 -3.19 2.19
C ALA A 27 2.51 -2.87 3.66
N SER A 28 2.63 -3.85 4.55
CA SER A 28 2.48 -3.65 6.00
C SER A 28 3.55 -2.71 6.56
N LYS A 29 4.81 -2.82 6.11
CA LYS A 29 5.90 -1.88 6.46
C LYS A 29 5.67 -0.47 5.93
N ALA A 30 5.26 -0.36 4.67
CA ALA A 30 4.91 0.92 4.04
C ALA A 30 3.81 1.59 4.87
N ILE A 31 2.76 0.85 5.18
CA ILE A 31 1.58 1.30 5.93
C ILE A 31 1.92 1.63 7.38
N ALA A 32 2.79 0.87 8.04
CA ALA A 32 3.26 1.21 9.39
C ALA A 32 3.96 2.58 9.40
N THR A 33 4.69 2.92 8.33
CA THR A 33 5.37 4.21 8.15
C THR A 33 4.38 5.36 7.91
N VAL A 34 3.24 5.10 7.25
CA VAL A 34 2.24 6.13 6.91
C VAL A 34 0.86 5.87 7.51
N LYS A 35 0.81 5.24 8.69
CA LYS A 35 -0.42 4.77 9.34
C LYS A 35 -1.51 5.85 9.45
N GLU A 36 -1.09 7.10 9.58
CA GLU A 36 -1.97 8.27 9.66
C GLU A 36 -2.69 8.63 8.35
N ASN A 37 -2.21 8.15 7.19
CA ASN A 37 -2.80 8.42 5.87
C ASN A 37 -3.75 7.32 5.37
N LEU A 38 -3.83 6.17 6.06
CA LEU A 38 -4.76 5.11 5.67
C LEU A 38 -6.22 5.50 5.90
N LYS A 39 -7.07 4.97 5.01
CA LYS A 39 -8.53 5.02 5.18
C LYS A 39 -8.92 4.34 6.48
N ASP A 40 -8.52 3.08 6.58
CA ASP A 40 -8.88 2.18 7.66
C ASP A 40 -7.72 1.23 7.96
N ALA A 41 -6.79 1.66 8.82
CA ALA A 41 -5.67 0.82 9.24
C ALA A 41 -6.13 -0.49 9.91
N ALA A 42 -7.31 -0.51 10.52
CA ALA A 42 -7.91 -1.72 11.10
C ALA A 42 -8.47 -2.70 10.04
N ASN A 43 -8.89 -2.21 8.87
CA ASN A 43 -9.40 -3.03 7.78
C ASN A 43 -8.36 -3.31 6.69
N PHE A 44 -7.15 -2.75 6.81
CA PHE A 44 -6.08 -2.91 5.83
C PHE A 44 -5.86 -4.35 5.40
N GLU A 45 -5.80 -5.32 6.31
CA GLU A 45 -5.59 -6.72 5.94
C GLU A 45 -6.72 -7.25 5.03
N ASN A 46 -7.96 -6.87 5.31
CA ASN A 46 -9.12 -7.28 4.52
C ASN A 46 -9.14 -6.60 3.14
N ASP A 47 -8.84 -5.30 3.09
CA ASP A 47 -8.71 -4.57 1.83
C ASP A 47 -7.52 -5.07 1.00
N PHE A 48 -6.39 -5.34 1.63
CA PHE A 48 -5.22 -5.95 1.00
C PHE A 48 -5.60 -7.31 0.40
N LYS A 49 -6.21 -8.21 1.17
CA LYS A 49 -6.62 -9.53 0.66
C LYS A 49 -7.62 -9.43 -0.51
N LYS A 50 -8.50 -8.43 -0.51
CA LYS A 50 -9.44 -8.20 -1.62
C LYS A 50 -8.75 -7.68 -2.88
N LEU A 51 -7.75 -6.83 -2.71
CA LEU A 51 -7.06 -6.15 -3.80
C LEU A 51 -5.85 -6.94 -4.33
N ALA A 52 -5.26 -7.77 -3.48
CA ALA A 52 -4.10 -8.62 -3.75
C ALA A 52 -4.45 -10.10 -3.56
N PRO A 53 -5.38 -10.66 -4.35
CA PRO A 53 -5.74 -12.08 -4.25
C PRO A 53 -4.54 -13.00 -4.57
N SER A 54 -3.57 -12.50 -5.32
CA SER A 54 -2.32 -13.20 -5.66
C SER A 54 -1.27 -13.15 -4.53
N GLY A 55 -1.47 -12.32 -3.50
CA GLY A 55 -0.51 -12.07 -2.42
C GLY A 55 0.36 -10.82 -2.59
N GLU A 56 0.28 -10.17 -3.75
CA GLU A 56 0.99 -8.94 -4.11
C GLU A 56 -0.01 -7.87 -4.54
N ILE A 57 0.11 -6.65 -4.01
CA ILE A 57 -0.75 -5.50 -4.34
C ILE A 57 -0.02 -4.58 -5.31
N SER A 58 -0.67 -4.26 -6.42
CA SER A 58 -0.14 -3.29 -7.37
C SER A 58 -0.31 -1.86 -6.87
N PHE A 59 0.48 -0.92 -7.41
CA PHE A 59 0.46 0.48 -6.99
C PHE A 59 -0.93 1.14 -7.07
N GLU A 60 -1.70 0.84 -8.11
CA GLU A 60 -3.06 1.36 -8.27
C GLU A 60 -4.00 0.92 -7.14
N ASP A 61 -3.91 -0.34 -6.75
CA ASP A 61 -4.69 -0.89 -5.66
C ASP A 61 -4.17 -0.44 -4.29
N PHE A 62 -2.85 -0.33 -4.13
CA PHE A 62 -2.24 0.25 -2.95
C PHE A 62 -2.76 1.68 -2.71
N CYS A 63 -2.88 2.50 -3.76
CA CYS A 63 -3.47 3.83 -3.65
C CYS A 63 -4.92 3.81 -3.10
N LYS A 64 -5.72 2.78 -3.41
CA LYS A 64 -7.11 2.68 -2.91
C LYS A 64 -7.19 2.52 -1.39
N LEU A 65 -6.12 2.10 -0.73
CA LEU A 65 -6.01 1.97 0.73
C LEU A 65 -5.85 3.33 1.45
N PHE A 66 -5.52 4.41 0.72
CA PHE A 66 -5.20 5.73 1.29
C PHE A 66 -6.31 6.77 1.06
N LYS A 67 -6.62 7.58 2.09
CA LYS A 67 -7.66 8.63 1.98
C LYS A 67 -7.26 9.64 0.89
N GLY A 68 -8.01 9.69 -0.21
CA GLY A 68 -7.78 10.64 -1.31
C GLY A 68 -7.79 10.05 -2.73
N PHE A 69 -7.86 8.73 -2.87
CA PHE A 69 -7.98 8.00 -4.15
C PHE A 69 -9.18 7.07 -4.18
#